data_AF-A0A818K1T8-F1
#
_entry.id   AF-A0A818K1T8-F1
#
_cell.length_a   1.000
_cell.length_b   1.000
_cell.length_c   1.000
_cell.angle_alpha   90.00
_cell.angle_beta   90.00
_cell.angle_gamma   90.00
#
_symmetry.space_group_name_H-M   'P 1'
#
loop_
_entity.id
_entity.type
_entity.pdbx_description
1 polymer ?
#
loop_
_entity_poly.entity_id
_entity_poly.type
_entity_poly.pdbx_seq_one_letter_code
_entity_poly.pdbx_strand_id
1 'polypeptide(L)'
;MNDSTCWPNLLAWQTFNESVNGRLISVQPSAAFCSGNPPDINICTNALAQWTNATWRSDQVGAMQNHNWENTSCSAYLANVICTQGSVPRLAVNALTAEHVQATVHFASVNNLRLVIQTTGHDYLG
;
A
#
# COMPACT_ATOMS: atom_id res chain seq x y z
N MET A 1 3.95 -10.74 11.29
CA MET A 1 4.64 -11.68 10.38
C MET A 1 6.11 -11.59 10.74
N ASN A 2 6.57 -12.41 11.69
CA ASN A 2 7.97 -12.49 12.09
C ASN A 2 8.44 -13.92 11.76
N ASP A 3 8.72 -14.15 10.48
CA ASP A 3 9.57 -15.26 10.08
C ASP A 3 10.86 -14.65 9.53
N SER A 4 11.82 -14.48 10.44
CA SER A 4 12.85 -13.43 10.40
C SER A 4 14.08 -13.76 9.55
N THR A 5 14.06 -14.85 8.78
CA THR A 5 15.25 -15.29 8.01
C THR A 5 15.16 -14.99 6.52
N CYS A 6 13.96 -14.85 5.95
CA CYS A 6 13.77 -14.64 4.51
C CYS A 6 13.30 -13.23 4.13
N TRP A 7 12.85 -12.42 5.10
CA TRP A 7 12.49 -11.03 4.84
C TRP A 7 13.72 -10.13 4.82
N PRO A 8 13.87 -9.20 3.85
CA PRO A 8 15.01 -8.30 3.83
C PRO A 8 15.07 -7.46 5.10
N ASN A 9 16.27 -7.32 5.65
CA ASN A 9 16.50 -6.47 6.82
C ASN A 9 16.45 -4.98 6.45
N LEU A 10 16.52 -4.12 7.46
CA LEU A 10 16.41 -2.67 7.28
C LEU A 10 17.47 -2.11 6.32
N LEU A 11 18.71 -2.59 6.40
CA LEU A 11 19.79 -2.13 5.53
C LEU A 11 19.49 -2.46 4.06
N ALA A 12 19.02 -3.68 3.77
CA ALA A 12 18.62 -4.07 2.42
C ALA A 12 17.49 -3.18 1.88
N TRP A 13 16.50 -2.83 2.71
CA TRP A 13 15.43 -1.91 2.33
C TRP A 13 15.93 -0.47 2.09
N GLN A 14 16.89 0.00 2.88
CA GLN A 14 17.50 1.32 2.70
C GLN A 14 18.29 1.40 1.39
N THR A 15 19.16 0.42 1.14
CA THR A 15 19.92 0.32 -0.12
C THR A 15 18.97 0.22 -1.33
N PHE A 16 17.89 -0.56 -1.21
CA PHE A 16 16.88 -0.61 -2.25
C PHE A 16 16.21 0.75 -2.47
N ASN A 17 15.82 1.44 -1.40
CA ASN A 17 15.19 2.76 -1.49
C ASN A 17 16.11 3.78 -2.20
N GLU A 18 17.42 3.75 -1.92
CA GLU A 18 18.41 4.56 -2.64
C GLU A 18 18.45 4.23 -4.14
N SER A 19 18.41 2.94 -4.49
CA SER A 19 18.41 2.48 -5.89
C SER A 19 17.19 2.94 -6.70
N VAL A 20 16.06 3.21 -6.02
CA VAL A 20 14.84 3.79 -6.62
C VAL A 20 14.68 5.28 -6.29
N ASN A 21 15.77 5.97 -5.95
CA ASN A 21 15.82 7.41 -5.67
C ASN A 21 14.85 7.89 -4.58
N GLY A 22 14.70 7.12 -3.50
CA GLY A 22 13.87 7.50 -2.36
C GLY A 22 12.37 7.26 -2.56
N ARG A 23 11.98 6.50 -3.59
CA ARG A 23 10.58 6.32 -4.01
C ARG A 23 9.86 5.12 -3.39
N LEU A 24 10.49 4.47 -2.40
CA LEU A 24 9.85 3.41 -1.62
C LEU A 24 8.81 4.02 -0.67
N ILE A 25 7.60 3.51 -0.71
CA ILE A 25 6.44 3.97 0.06
C ILE A 25 6.02 2.86 1.02
N SER A 26 5.83 3.21 2.29
CA SER A 26 5.12 2.36 3.26
C SER A 26 3.62 2.49 3.01
N VAL A 27 3.00 1.42 2.56
CA VAL A 27 1.62 1.44 2.09
C VAL A 27 0.69 0.99 3.21
N GLN A 28 -0.37 1.76 3.41
CA GLN A 28 -1.43 1.46 4.36
C GLN A 28 -2.75 1.35 3.61
N PRO A 29 -3.70 0.52 4.08
CA PRO A 29 -5.05 0.47 3.54
C PRO A 29 -5.69 1.86 3.51
N SER A 30 -6.56 2.08 2.53
CA SER A 30 -7.17 3.39 2.26
C SER A 30 -8.03 3.97 3.37
N ALA A 31 -8.33 3.23 4.44
CA ALA A 31 -9.05 3.71 5.63
C ALA A 31 -8.22 3.68 6.93
N ALA A 32 -6.93 3.34 6.88
CA ALA A 32 -6.12 3.11 8.08
C ALA A 32 -6.00 4.35 8.99
N PHE A 33 -5.96 5.55 8.41
CA PHE A 33 -5.89 6.81 9.15
C PHE A 33 -7.12 7.07 10.05
N CYS A 34 -8.27 6.44 9.78
CA CYS A 34 -9.46 6.52 10.63
C CYS A 34 -9.36 5.65 11.90
N SER A 35 -8.41 4.71 11.95
CA SER A 35 -8.27 3.72 13.03
C SER A 35 -7.06 3.96 13.94
N GLY A 36 -6.35 5.07 13.75
CA GLY A 36 -5.22 5.48 14.60
C GLY A 36 -5.65 5.79 16.03
N ASN A 37 -4.68 5.83 16.96
CA ASN A 37 -4.89 6.30 18.32
C ASN A 37 -3.86 7.42 18.67
N PRO A 38 -4.26 8.70 18.65
CA PRO A 38 -5.56 9.21 18.20
C PRO A 38 -5.69 9.15 16.66
N PRO A 39 -6.93 9.06 16.12
CA PRO A 39 -7.14 9.12 14.68
C PRO A 39 -6.93 10.55 14.16
N ASP A 40 -6.43 10.67 12.93
CA ASP A 40 -6.44 11.96 12.24
C ASP A 40 -7.85 12.21 11.70
N ILE A 41 -8.63 12.96 12.49
CA ILE A 41 -10.04 13.22 12.22
C ILE A 41 -10.24 13.96 10.90
N ASN A 42 -9.32 14.85 10.51
CA ASN A 42 -9.46 15.64 9.28
C ASN A 42 -9.22 14.79 8.05
N ILE A 43 -8.13 14.00 8.05
CA ILE A 43 -7.84 13.06 6.97
C ILE A 43 -8.96 12.02 6.87
N CYS A 44 -9.42 11.51 8.02
CA CYS A 44 -10.52 10.56 8.05
C CYS A 44 -11.80 11.13 7.45
N THR A 45 -12.21 12.33 7.88
CA THR A 45 -13.44 12.97 7.37
C THR A 45 -13.36 13.22 5.87
N ASN A 46 -12.22 13.68 5.36
CA ASN A 46 -12.03 13.90 3.93
C ASN A 46 -12.12 12.60 3.14
N ALA A 47 -11.41 11.56 3.58
CA ALA A 47 -11.42 10.28 2.89
C ALA A 47 -12.78 9.58 2.94
N LEU A 48 -13.53 9.70 4.04
CA LEU A 48 -14.90 9.22 4.12
C LEU A 48 -15.79 9.92 3.08
N ALA A 49 -15.62 11.23 2.89
CA ALA A 49 -16.36 11.99 1.88
C ALA A 49 -15.95 11.63 0.44
N GLN A 50 -14.70 11.25 0.21
CA GLN A 50 -14.18 10.84 -1.10
C GLN A 50 -14.23 9.33 -1.35
N TRP A 51 -14.76 8.55 -0.41
CA TRP A 51 -14.59 7.10 -0.39
C TRP A 51 -15.03 6.41 -1.69
N THR A 52 -16.10 6.89 -2.31
CA THR A 52 -16.66 6.36 -3.56
C THR A 52 -16.20 7.12 -4.81
N ASN A 53 -15.30 8.09 -4.68
CA ASN A 53 -14.74 8.84 -5.79
C ASN A 53 -13.58 8.06 -6.42
N ALA A 54 -13.80 7.57 -7.64
CA ALA A 54 -12.84 6.72 -8.34
C ALA A 54 -11.48 7.41 -8.56
N THR A 55 -11.48 8.71 -8.88
CA THR A 55 -10.24 9.47 -9.07
C THR A 55 -9.45 9.55 -7.77
N TRP A 56 -10.11 9.94 -6.68
CA TRP A 56 -9.46 10.01 -5.37
C TRP A 56 -8.89 8.66 -4.93
N ARG A 57 -9.64 7.57 -5.16
CA ARG A 57 -9.16 6.20 -4.85
C ARG A 57 -7.95 5.82 -5.70
N SER A 58 -7.94 6.15 -6.99
CA SER A 58 -6.81 5.87 -7.88
C SER A 58 -5.53 6.58 -7.44
N ASP A 59 -5.65 7.71 -6.74
CA ASP A 59 -4.51 8.44 -6.19
C ASP A 59 -4.00 7.86 -4.86
N GLN A 60 -4.75 6.95 -4.23
CA GLN A 60 -4.33 6.28 -3.00
C GLN A 60 -3.57 4.98 -3.32
N VAL A 61 -2.28 4.94 -2.98
CA VAL A 61 -1.40 3.79 -3.24
C VAL A 61 -1.93 2.47 -2.64
N GLY A 62 -2.63 2.54 -1.51
CA GLY A 62 -3.20 1.37 -0.83
C GLY A 62 -4.68 1.12 -1.09
N ALA A 63 -5.28 1.78 -2.10
CA ALA A 63 -6.67 1.56 -2.47
C ALA A 63 -6.77 0.71 -3.75
N MET A 64 -7.87 -0.03 -3.82
CA MET A 64 -8.44 -0.60 -5.02
C MET A 64 -9.79 0.08 -5.27
N GLN A 65 -10.27 0.04 -6.50
CA GLN A 65 -11.57 0.61 -6.82
C GLN A 65 -12.70 -0.27 -6.26
N ASN A 66 -12.48 -1.59 -6.29
CA ASN A 66 -13.35 -2.53 -5.62
C ASN A 66 -12.82 -2.86 -4.23
N HIS A 67 -13.50 -2.33 -3.20
CA HIS A 67 -13.04 -2.36 -1.81
C HIS A 67 -12.86 -3.76 -1.22
N ASN A 68 -13.51 -4.78 -1.81
CA ASN A 68 -13.40 -6.17 -1.36
C ASN A 68 -11.98 -6.72 -1.50
N TRP A 69 -11.16 -6.14 -2.39
CA TRP A 69 -9.79 -6.57 -2.66
C TRP A 69 -8.72 -5.90 -1.78
N GLU A 70 -9.09 -4.90 -0.98
CA GLU A 70 -8.17 -4.29 -0.02
C GLU A 70 -8.15 -5.06 1.29
N ASN A 71 -9.21 -4.87 2.08
CA ASN A 71 -9.38 -5.46 3.38
C ASN A 71 -10.81 -5.27 3.87
N THR A 72 -11.42 -6.33 4.38
CA THR A 72 -12.73 -6.25 5.03
C THR A 72 -12.68 -5.57 6.40
N SER A 73 -11.51 -5.42 7.05
CA SER A 73 -11.37 -4.78 8.37
C SER A 73 -10.99 -3.29 8.33
N CYS A 74 -10.74 -2.72 7.15
CA CYS A 74 -10.39 -1.31 6.95
C CYS A 74 -11.33 -0.68 5.93
N SER A 75 -12.50 -0.25 6.39
CA SER A 75 -13.53 0.32 5.53
C SER A 75 -14.11 1.58 6.15
N ALA A 76 -14.45 2.55 5.31
CA ALA A 76 -15.23 3.73 5.68
C ALA A 76 -16.57 3.39 6.38
N TYR A 77 -17.12 2.20 6.13
CA TYR A 77 -18.39 1.77 6.69
C TYR A 77 -18.25 1.04 8.04
N LEU A 78 -17.03 0.84 8.53
CA LEU A 78 -16.77 0.15 9.78
C LEU A 78 -16.25 1.13 10.83
N ALA A 79 -17.07 1.38 11.86
CA ALA A 79 -16.65 2.09 13.06
C ALA A 79 -16.09 1.10 14.09
N ASN A 80 -15.06 1.52 14.83
CA ASN A 80 -14.50 0.78 15.98
C ASN A 80 -13.93 -0.61 15.67
N VAL A 81 -13.47 -0.85 14.44
CA VAL A 81 -12.74 -2.07 14.04
C VAL A 81 -11.25 -1.75 13.91
N ILE A 82 -10.39 -2.66 14.38
CA ILE A 82 -8.94 -2.55 14.16
C ILE A 82 -8.67 -2.75 12.66
N CYS A 83 -8.13 -1.71 12.03
CA CYS A 83 -7.66 -1.81 10.65
C CYS A 83 -6.39 -2.67 10.61
N THR A 84 -6.38 -3.65 9.70
CA THR A 84 -5.23 -4.52 9.46
C THR A 84 -4.73 -4.34 8.02
N GLN A 85 -3.58 -4.90 7.64
CA GLN A 85 -3.08 -4.72 6.27
C GLN A 85 -3.98 -5.38 5.20
N GLY A 86 -4.58 -6.54 5.50
CA GLY A 86 -5.33 -7.32 4.52
C GLY A 86 -4.48 -7.75 3.33
N SER A 87 -5.04 -7.60 2.13
CA SER A 87 -4.41 -7.91 0.84
C SER A 87 -3.59 -6.75 0.26
N VAL A 88 -3.68 -5.56 0.87
CA VAL A 88 -2.93 -4.37 0.44
C VAL A 88 -1.43 -4.62 0.61
N PRO A 89 -0.59 -4.39 -0.42
CA PRO A 89 0.87 -4.51 -0.30
C PRO A 89 1.40 -3.67 0.87
N ARG A 90 2.48 -4.10 1.53
CA ARG A 90 3.11 -3.34 2.62
C ARG A 90 4.02 -2.22 2.12
N LEU A 91 4.61 -2.43 0.94
CA LEU A 91 5.54 -1.54 0.31
C LEU A 91 5.18 -1.41 -1.16
N ALA A 92 5.39 -0.22 -1.71
CA ALA A 92 5.28 0.07 -3.13
C ALA A 92 6.41 0.99 -3.57
N VAL A 93 6.70 1.00 -4.86
CA VAL A 93 7.62 1.96 -5.47
C VAL A 93 6.81 2.86 -6.38
N ASN A 94 6.88 4.18 -6.16
CA ASN A 94 6.34 5.17 -7.09
C ASN A 94 7.24 5.28 -8.32
N ALA A 95 7.12 4.30 -9.24
CA ALA A 95 7.94 4.17 -10.42
C ALA A 95 7.57 5.22 -11.47
N LEU A 96 8.54 6.05 -11.87
CA LEU A 96 8.39 7.07 -12.90
C LEU A 96 9.31 6.83 -14.11
N THR A 97 10.28 5.93 -13.97
CA THR A 97 11.24 5.60 -15.02
C THR A 97 11.38 4.09 -15.13
N ALA A 98 11.93 3.61 -16.25
CA ALA A 98 12.19 2.19 -16.47
C ALA A 98 13.18 1.63 -15.44
N GLU A 99 14.14 2.44 -15.00
CA GLU A 99 15.17 2.06 -14.03
C GLU A 99 14.55 1.74 -12.67
N HIS A 100 13.53 2.49 -12.22
CA HIS A 100 12.81 2.16 -10.98
C HIS A 100 12.13 0.80 -11.07
N VAL A 101 11.51 0.49 -12.22
CA VAL A 101 10.86 -0.80 -12.46
C VAL A 101 11.88 -1.92 -12.47
N GLN A 102 12.98 -1.75 -13.21
CA GLN A 102 14.07 -2.74 -13.29
C GLN A 102 14.67 -3.05 -11.92
N ALA A 103 14.99 -2.01 -11.13
CA ALA A 103 15.51 -2.17 -9.78
C ALA A 103 14.50 -2.91 -8.87
N THR A 104 13.20 -2.58 -8.97
CA THR A 104 12.15 -3.23 -8.18
C THR A 104 11.97 -4.70 -8.53
N VAL A 105 11.90 -5.03 -9.82
CA VAL A 105 11.79 -6.42 -10.30
C VAL A 105 13.00 -7.24 -9.87
N HIS A 106 14.21 -6.68 -10.03
CA HIS A 106 15.44 -7.35 -9.62
C HIS A 106 15.48 -7.59 -8.11
N PHE A 107 15.19 -6.57 -7.31
CA PHE A 107 15.16 -6.69 -5.85
C PHE A 107 14.13 -7.71 -5.37
N ALA A 108 12.93 -7.70 -5.94
CA ALA A 108 11.88 -8.67 -5.61
C ALA A 108 12.31 -10.10 -5.96
N SER A 109 12.92 -10.30 -7.14
CA SER A 109 13.40 -11.62 -7.57
C SER A 109 14.51 -12.17 -6.67
N VAL A 110 15.52 -11.34 -6.33
CA VAL A 110 16.67 -11.77 -5.49
C VAL A 110 16.22 -12.13 -4.07
N ASN A 111 15.22 -11.43 -3.55
CA ASN A 111 14.73 -11.61 -2.19
C ASN A 111 13.46 -12.48 -2.11
N ASN A 112 13.07 -13.13 -3.21
CA ASN A 112 11.87 -13.97 -3.29
C ASN A 112 10.59 -13.30 -2.76
N LEU A 113 10.39 -12.04 -3.14
CA LEU A 113 9.22 -11.25 -2.77
C LEU A 113 8.13 -11.38 -3.85
N ARG A 114 6.88 -11.43 -3.41
CA ARG A 114 5.75 -11.28 -4.33
C ARG A 114 5.75 -9.88 -4.92
N LEU A 115 5.88 -9.78 -6.25
CA LEU A 115 5.70 -8.54 -6.99
C LEU A 115 4.23 -8.38 -7.38
N VAL A 116 3.68 -7.18 -7.16
CA VAL A 116 2.35 -6.77 -7.60
C VAL A 116 2.51 -5.49 -8.42
N ILE A 117 1.75 -5.38 -9.52
CA ILE A 117 1.75 -4.20 -10.38
C ILE A 117 0.37 -3.55 -10.25
N GLN A 118 0.37 -2.27 -9.89
CA GLN A 118 -0.86 -1.48 -9.75
C GLN A 118 -0.72 -0.19 -10.54
N THR A 119 -1.79 0.17 -11.25
CA THR A 119 -1.97 1.49 -11.85
C THR A 119 -3.12 2.20 -11.13
N THR A 120 -4.36 2.04 -11.59
CA THR A 120 -5.55 2.73 -11.05
C THR A 120 -6.35 1.92 -10.03
N GLY A 121 -5.99 0.65 -9.83
CA GLY A 121 -6.68 -0.27 -8.92
C GLY A 121 -8.06 -0.76 -9.42
N HIS A 122 -8.34 -0.64 -10.72
CA HIS A 122 -9.63 -1.03 -11.31
C HIS A 122 -9.82 -2.53 -11.57
N ASP A 123 -8.83 -3.36 -11.22
CA ASP A 123 -8.95 -4.80 -11.45
C ASP A 123 -10.10 -5.38 -10.60
N TYR A 124 -11.07 -6.02 -11.27
CA TYR A 124 -12.25 -6.57 -10.60
C TYR A 124 -12.00 -7.94 -9.98
N LEU A 125 -10.83 -8.55 -10.22
CA LEU A 125 -10.45 -9.90 -9.84
C LEU A 125 -9.30 -9.94 -8.81
N GLY A 126 -8.68 -8.79 -8.51
CA GLY A 126 -7.65 -8.62 -7.48
C GLY A 126 -6.24 -8.59 -8.03
#